data_AF-A0A0K1EGU7-F1
#
_entry.id   AF-A0A0K1EGU7-F1
#
_cell.length_a   1.000
_cell.length_b   1.000
_cell.length_c   1.000
_cell.angle_alpha   90.00
_cell.angle_beta   90.00
_cell.angle_gamma   90.00
#
_symmetry.space_group_name_H-M   'P 1'
#
loop_
_entity.id
_entity.type
_entity.pdbx_description
1 polymer ?
#
loop_
_entity_poly.entity_id
_entity_poly.type
_entity_poly.pdbx_seq_one_letter_code
_entity_poly.pdbx_strand_id
1 'polypeptide(L)'
;MSGTSGSIGVAMATDVFFTSRLTGHQLWRIRVRDTHAQVMTCKVLQDAARWRGESTHRGGTLETVVQAPPVYGQVTLNPGEHAWIVVRRSRETWHEHPWKGHWPIERVGDEEVVTFIAQRTLSPDFGEVPDRLRPHSRLHPTLRHAVWIPAEPFARYLKMLVKEEAS
;
A
#
# COMPACT_ATOMS: atom_id res chain seq x y z
N MET A 1 5.06 14.14 -36.62
CA MET A 1 6.16 13.39 -35.97
C MET A 1 6.93 14.42 -35.17
N SER A 2 7.20 14.35 -33.87
CA SER A 2 7.31 13.26 -32.92
C SER A 2 7.14 13.86 -31.52
N GLY A 3 6.54 13.12 -30.58
CA GLY A 3 6.34 13.63 -29.21
C GLY A 3 5.73 12.60 -28.27
N THR A 4 6.25 11.38 -28.27
CA THR A 4 5.75 10.31 -27.37
C THR A 4 6.89 9.37 -27.02
N SER A 5 7.84 9.83 -26.19
CA SER A 5 8.92 8.97 -25.68
C SER A 5 9.27 9.17 -24.20
N GLY A 6 8.54 10.03 -23.47
CA GLY A 6 8.85 10.34 -22.06
C GLY A 6 8.05 9.53 -21.02
N SER A 7 6.81 9.13 -21.32
CA SER A 7 5.89 8.57 -20.31
C SER A 7 6.02 7.07 -20.09
N ILE A 8 6.35 6.30 -21.14
CA ILE A 8 6.40 4.83 -21.08
C ILE A 8 7.55 4.33 -20.19
N GLY A 9 8.69 5.04 -20.19
CA GLY A 9 9.88 4.64 -19.42
C GLY A 9 9.73 4.82 -17.90
N VAL A 10 9.01 5.85 -17.45
CA VAL A 10 8.80 6.13 -16.01
C VAL A 10 7.68 5.24 -15.43
N ALA A 11 6.66 4.94 -16.24
CA ALA A 11 5.57 4.04 -15.90
C ALA A 11 6.03 2.62 -15.57
N MET A 12 6.79 2.02 -16.50
CA MET A 12 7.40 0.70 -16.30
C MET A 12 8.35 0.70 -15.10
N ALA A 13 9.14 1.77 -14.91
CA ALA A 13 10.06 1.87 -13.78
C ALA A 13 9.34 1.91 -12.43
N THR A 14 8.16 2.55 -12.34
CA THR A 14 7.39 2.64 -11.09
C THR A 14 6.75 1.28 -10.76
N ASP A 15 6.08 0.64 -11.71
CA ASP A 15 5.48 -0.68 -11.48
C ASP A 15 6.55 -1.74 -11.15
N VAL A 16 7.68 -1.77 -11.88
CA VAL A 16 8.81 -2.68 -11.59
C VAL A 16 9.42 -2.39 -10.21
N PHE A 17 9.52 -1.12 -9.83
CA PHE A 17 10.00 -0.75 -8.49
C PHE A 17 9.05 -1.26 -7.40
N PHE A 18 7.73 -1.10 -7.56
CA PHE A 18 6.76 -1.63 -6.62
C PHE A 18 6.79 -3.16 -6.57
N THR A 19 6.78 -3.85 -7.72
CA THR A 19 6.85 -5.32 -7.77
C THR A 19 8.08 -5.83 -7.03
N SER A 20 9.28 -5.35 -7.37
CA SER A 20 10.54 -5.79 -6.71
C SER A 20 10.57 -5.61 -5.19
N ARG A 21 9.76 -4.70 -4.65
CA ARG A 21 9.67 -4.41 -3.21
C ARG A 21 8.59 -5.24 -2.51
N LEU A 22 7.49 -5.54 -3.21
CA LEU A 22 6.32 -6.18 -2.62
C LEU A 22 6.27 -7.70 -2.84
N THR A 23 7.04 -8.21 -3.81
CA THR A 23 7.18 -9.64 -4.07
C THR A 23 7.58 -10.42 -2.79
N GLY A 24 6.97 -11.59 -2.58
CA GLY A 24 7.21 -12.45 -1.42
C GLY A 24 6.64 -11.96 -0.08
N HIS A 25 5.87 -10.87 -0.07
CA HIS A 25 5.19 -10.34 1.12
C HIS A 25 3.72 -10.79 1.19
N GLN A 26 3.07 -10.58 2.34
CA GLN A 26 1.63 -10.67 2.47
C GLN A 26 1.01 -9.28 2.46
N LEU A 27 -0.16 -9.18 1.86
CA LEU A 27 -0.95 -7.95 1.82
C LEU A 27 -2.17 -8.12 2.69
N TRP A 28 -2.33 -7.31 3.72
CA TRP A 28 -3.49 -7.35 4.61
C TRP A 28 -4.26 -6.04 4.56
N ARG A 29 -5.58 -6.12 4.49
CA ARG A 29 -6.47 -5.04 4.89
C ARG A 29 -6.72 -5.19 6.38
N ILE A 30 -6.48 -4.14 7.16
CA ILE A 30 -6.57 -4.19 8.61
C ILE A 30 -7.49 -3.12 9.18
N ARG A 31 -7.88 -3.34 10.43
CA ARG A 31 -8.33 -2.29 11.35
C ARG A 31 -7.41 -2.24 12.55
N VAL A 32 -6.83 -1.08 12.81
CA VAL A 32 -5.94 -0.86 13.96
C VAL A 32 -6.75 -0.97 15.25
N ARG A 33 -6.24 -1.73 16.22
CA ARG A 33 -6.82 -1.83 17.57
C ARG A 33 -6.05 -0.98 18.55
N ASP A 34 -4.73 -1.08 18.49
CA ASP A 34 -3.83 -0.36 19.38
C ASP A 34 -2.46 -0.21 18.72
N THR A 35 -1.75 0.85 19.09
CA THR A 35 -0.40 1.14 18.63
C THR A 35 0.43 1.63 19.81
N HIS A 36 1.48 0.88 20.16
CA HIS A 36 2.42 1.24 21.22
C HIS A 36 3.85 1.18 20.71
N ALA A 37 4.54 2.31 20.72
CA ALA A 37 5.86 2.48 20.10
C ALA A 37 5.87 2.03 18.63
N GLN A 38 6.62 0.97 18.28
CA GLN A 38 6.67 0.40 16.93
C GLN A 38 5.88 -0.90 16.80
N VAL A 39 4.96 -1.17 17.73
CA VAL A 39 4.15 -2.39 17.72
C VAL A 39 2.69 -2.01 17.55
N MET A 40 2.08 -2.53 16.49
CA MET A 40 0.67 -2.36 16.18
C MET A 40 -0.06 -3.68 16.40
N THR A 41 -1.15 -3.63 17.15
CA THR A 41 -2.14 -4.70 17.20
C THR A 41 -3.28 -4.35 16.27
N CYS A 42 -3.63 -5.26 15.36
CA CYS A 42 -4.66 -5.00 14.35
C CYS A 42 -5.56 -6.22 14.14
N LYS A 43 -6.80 -5.98 13.71
CA LYS A 43 -7.68 -7.02 13.18
C LYS A 43 -7.45 -7.12 11.68
N VAL A 44 -7.10 -8.30 11.18
CA VAL A 44 -7.04 -8.55 9.74
C VAL A 44 -8.46 -8.69 9.22
N LEU A 45 -8.85 -7.82 8.30
CA LEU A 45 -10.18 -7.81 7.68
C LEU A 45 -10.19 -8.63 6.39
N GLN A 46 -9.13 -8.52 5.62
CA GLN A 46 -8.91 -9.28 4.39
C GLN A 46 -7.41 -9.53 4.24
N ASP A 47 -7.03 -10.64 3.64
CA ASP A 47 -5.66 -10.92 3.29
C ASP A 47 -5.55 -11.36 1.83
N ALA A 48 -4.39 -11.07 1.24
CA ALA A 48 -4.02 -11.49 -0.08
C ALA A 48 -2.54 -11.87 -0.10
N ALA A 49 -2.26 -12.87 -0.94
CA ALA A 49 -0.97 -13.45 -1.26
C ALA A 49 -0.49 -14.61 -0.38
N ARG A 50 0.47 -15.35 -0.96
CA ARG A 50 1.13 -16.52 -0.41
C ARG A 50 2.54 -16.12 -0.01
N TRP A 51 2.94 -16.39 1.22
CA TRP A 51 4.35 -16.40 1.57
C TRP A 51 4.88 -17.81 1.29
N ARG A 52 5.89 -17.95 0.40
CA ARG A 52 6.50 -19.25 0.08
C ARG A 52 5.50 -20.37 -0.29
N GLY A 53 4.42 -20.04 -1.00
CA GLY A 53 3.39 -21.01 -1.35
C GLY A 53 2.36 -21.29 -0.26
N GLU A 54 2.56 -20.84 0.97
CA GLU A 54 1.59 -20.95 2.06
C GLU A 54 0.60 -19.77 2.01
N SER A 55 -0.68 -20.08 1.75
CA SER A 55 -1.76 -19.15 2.03
C SER A 55 -2.13 -19.27 3.50
N THR A 56 -1.75 -18.29 4.31
CA THR A 56 -2.30 -18.16 5.67
C THR A 56 -3.50 -17.23 5.61
N HIS A 57 -4.70 -17.79 5.41
CA HIS A 57 -5.92 -17.01 5.54
C HIS A 57 -6.01 -16.48 6.98
N ARG A 58 -6.02 -15.16 7.12
CA ARG A 58 -5.94 -14.43 8.41
C ARG A 58 -7.17 -13.56 8.64
N GLY A 59 -8.07 -13.46 7.66
CA GLY A 59 -9.34 -12.75 7.81
C GLY A 59 -10.06 -13.09 9.13
N GLY A 60 -10.28 -12.07 9.95
CA GLY A 60 -10.94 -12.15 11.25
C GLY A 60 -10.00 -12.22 12.46
N THR A 61 -8.71 -12.53 12.29
CA THR A 61 -7.76 -12.69 13.41
C THR A 61 -7.25 -11.36 13.93
N LEU A 62 -6.77 -11.37 15.18
CA LEU A 62 -5.95 -10.31 15.75
C LEU A 62 -4.48 -10.69 15.56
N GLU A 63 -3.70 -9.77 15.00
CA GLU A 63 -2.28 -9.96 14.74
C GLU A 63 -1.48 -8.79 15.29
N THR A 64 -0.27 -9.09 15.74
CA THR A 64 0.72 -8.10 16.19
C THR A 64 1.77 -7.92 15.11
N VAL A 65 1.98 -6.68 14.68
CA VAL A 65 2.92 -6.30 13.63
C VAL A 65 3.92 -5.29 14.19
N VAL A 66 5.20 -5.57 13.98
CA VAL A 66 6.28 -4.60 14.20
C VAL A 66 6.30 -3.66 13.00
N GLN A 67 5.97 -2.39 13.25
CA GLN A 67 5.90 -1.35 12.24
C GLN A 67 7.29 -0.91 11.78
N ALA A 68 7.34 -0.39 10.56
CA ALA A 68 8.55 0.19 10.02
C ALA A 68 8.93 1.47 10.81
N PRO A 69 10.22 1.73 11.05
CA PRO A 69 10.64 2.95 11.74
C PRO A 69 10.14 4.23 11.04
N PRO A 70 9.73 5.28 11.78
CA PRO A 70 9.22 6.53 11.21
C PRO A 70 10.21 7.25 10.28
N VAL A 71 11.51 7.02 10.45
CA VAL A 71 12.58 7.63 9.64
C VAL A 71 12.49 7.30 8.14
N TYR A 72 11.67 6.31 7.75
CA TYR A 72 11.41 5.96 6.35
C TYR A 72 10.22 6.72 5.73
N GLY A 73 9.72 7.77 6.39
CA GLY A 73 8.60 8.58 5.90
C GLY A 73 7.23 7.89 6.07
N GLN A 74 7.15 6.94 7.00
CA GLN A 74 5.91 6.24 7.33
C GLN A 74 5.05 7.11 8.23
N VAL A 75 3.76 7.20 7.94
CA VAL A 75 2.77 7.83 8.82
C VAL A 75 2.39 6.86 9.94
N THR A 76 2.05 7.38 11.12
CA THR A 76 1.59 6.51 12.22
C THR A 76 0.11 6.17 12.01
N LEU A 77 -0.22 4.88 12.06
CA LEU A 77 -1.61 4.43 12.07
C LEU A 77 -2.19 4.47 13.49
N ASN A 78 -3.32 5.16 13.66
CA ASN A 78 -3.99 5.34 14.94
C ASN A 78 -5.05 4.27 15.20
N PRO A 79 -5.38 3.99 16.48
CA PRO A 79 -6.48 3.10 16.84
C PRO A 79 -7.79 3.46 16.12
N GLY A 80 -8.42 2.46 15.50
CA GLY A 80 -9.66 2.62 14.75
C GLY A 80 -9.47 2.85 13.25
N GLU A 81 -8.29 3.25 12.79
CA GLU A 81 -8.01 3.48 11.37
C GLU A 81 -8.01 2.16 10.57
N HIS A 82 -8.31 2.28 9.28
CA HIS A 82 -8.21 1.20 8.31
C HIS A 82 -7.01 1.43 7.41
N ALA A 83 -6.34 0.37 6.98
CA ALA A 83 -5.23 0.48 6.05
C ALA A 83 -5.06 -0.81 5.25
N TRP A 84 -4.44 -0.68 4.07
CA TRP A 84 -3.71 -1.78 3.46
C TRP A 84 -2.29 -1.79 4.02
N ILE A 85 -1.79 -2.93 4.47
CA ILE A 85 -0.42 -3.10 4.97
C ILE A 85 0.27 -4.24 4.24
N VAL A 86 1.57 -4.08 4.01
CA VAL A 86 2.45 -5.10 3.46
C VAL A 86 3.32 -5.60 4.58
N VAL A 87 3.25 -6.90 4.84
CA VAL A 87 3.97 -7.55 5.92
C VAL A 87 4.76 -8.75 5.45
N ARG A 88 5.83 -9.06 6.17
CA ARG A 88 6.54 -10.33 6.05
C ARG A 88 6.69 -10.97 7.42
N ARG A 89 6.73 -12.30 7.44
CA ARG A 89 7.06 -13.03 8.67
C ARG A 89 8.56 -13.23 8.76
N SER A 90 9.12 -12.90 9.91
CA SER A 90 10.49 -13.29 10.29
C SER A 90 10.40 -14.11 11.57
N ARG A 91 10.77 -15.40 11.49
CA ARG A 91 10.50 -16.39 12.54
C ARG A 91 9.01 -16.42 12.88
N GLU A 92 8.63 -15.89 14.03
CA GLU A 92 7.24 -15.90 14.51
C GLU A 92 6.57 -14.52 14.44
N THR A 93 7.34 -13.47 14.17
CA THR A 93 6.88 -12.08 14.23
C THR A 93 6.58 -11.52 12.85
N TRP A 94 5.48 -10.76 12.73
CA TRP A 94 5.15 -10.00 11.54
C TRP A 94 5.85 -8.65 11.56
N HIS A 95 6.46 -8.31 10.44
CA HIS A 95 7.13 -7.03 10.23
C HIS A 95 6.51 -6.33 9.04
N GLU A 96 6.16 -5.07 9.23
CA GLU A 96 5.77 -4.19 8.14
C GLU A 96 6.94 -3.97 7.17
N HIS A 97 6.63 -3.84 5.89
CA HIS A 97 7.62 -3.51 4.88
C HIS A 97 8.21 -2.10 5.13
N PRO A 98 9.54 -1.94 5.11
CA PRO A 98 10.19 -0.68 5.51
C PRO A 98 9.89 0.50 4.60
N TRP A 99 9.58 0.27 3.32
CA TRP A 99 9.25 1.31 2.35
C TRP A 99 7.76 1.30 2.02
N LYS A 100 7.06 2.41 2.27
CA LYS A 100 5.60 2.56 2.06
C LYS A 100 4.84 1.31 2.50
N GLY A 101 5.00 0.97 3.78
CA GLY A 101 4.61 -0.31 4.33
C GLY A 101 3.11 -0.44 4.50
N HIS A 102 2.41 0.69 4.50
CA HIS A 102 0.98 0.77 4.53
C HIS A 102 0.44 1.97 3.76
N TRP A 103 -0.87 1.90 3.51
CA TRP A 103 -1.66 2.98 2.94
C TRP A 103 -2.98 3.11 3.70
N PRO A 104 -3.22 4.24 4.40
CA PRO A 104 -4.46 4.48 5.12
C PRO A 104 -5.67 4.50 4.18
N ILE A 105 -6.79 3.99 4.68
CA ILE A 105 -8.10 3.98 4.04
C ILE A 105 -9.02 4.91 4.82
N GLU A 106 -9.57 5.90 4.13
CA GLU A 106 -10.48 6.90 4.68
C GLU A 106 -11.84 6.79 3.99
N ARG A 107 -12.92 7.16 4.68
CA ARG A 107 -14.26 7.23 4.09
C ARG A 107 -14.58 8.68 3.73
N VAL A 108 -14.84 8.93 2.45
CA VAL A 108 -15.19 10.24 1.89
C VAL A 108 -16.58 10.13 1.27
N GLY A 109 -17.59 10.58 2.02
CA GLY A 109 -18.99 10.33 1.67
C GLY A 109 -19.30 8.83 1.74
N ASP A 110 -19.73 8.26 0.61
CA ASP A 110 -20.02 6.83 0.49
C ASP A 110 -18.86 6.00 -0.08
N GLU A 111 -17.75 6.65 -0.43
CA GLU A 111 -16.58 6.01 -1.02
C GLU A 111 -15.49 5.75 0.03
N GLU A 112 -14.83 4.59 -0.06
CA GLU A 112 -13.55 4.37 0.61
C GLU A 112 -12.40 4.73 -0.34
N VAL A 113 -11.52 5.61 0.11
CA VAL A 113 -10.35 6.06 -0.64
C VAL A 113 -9.08 5.74 0.12
N VAL A 114 -8.02 5.48 -0.63
CA VAL A 114 -6.66 5.35 -0.15
C VAL A 114 -5.93 6.66 -0.42
N THR A 115 -5.27 7.18 0.62
CA THR A 115 -4.36 8.32 0.47
C THR A 115 -2.98 7.82 0.06
N PHE A 116 -2.60 8.08 -1.20
CA PHE A 116 -1.26 7.79 -1.71
C PHE A 116 -0.41 9.06 -1.68
N ILE A 117 0.67 9.02 -0.91
CA ILE A 117 1.61 10.13 -0.77
C ILE A 117 2.79 9.93 -1.74
N ALA A 118 3.00 10.91 -2.62
CA ALA A 118 4.17 10.98 -3.49
C ALA A 118 5.40 11.51 -2.74
N GLN A 119 6.59 11.05 -3.11
CA GLN A 119 7.85 11.50 -2.51
C GLN A 119 8.27 12.90 -2.99
N ARG A 120 7.78 13.34 -4.15
CA ARG A 120 7.96 14.70 -4.68
C ARG A 120 6.60 15.36 -4.91
N THR A 121 6.62 16.69 -5.07
CA THR A 121 5.43 17.43 -5.49
C THR A 121 4.89 16.81 -6.78
N LEU A 122 3.63 16.39 -6.76
CA LEU A 122 2.98 15.81 -7.93
C LEU A 122 2.98 16.84 -9.05
N SER A 123 3.57 16.49 -10.19
CA SER A 123 3.31 17.20 -11.44
C SER A 123 1.82 17.03 -11.79
N PRO A 124 1.24 17.90 -12.66
CA PRO A 124 -0.13 17.75 -13.13
C PRO A 124 -0.44 16.35 -13.72
N ASP A 125 0.60 15.63 -14.15
CA ASP A 125 0.50 14.33 -14.81
C ASP A 125 0.56 13.12 -13.85
N PHE A 126 0.60 13.35 -12.52
CA PHE A 126 0.63 12.28 -11.52
C PHE A 126 1.81 11.30 -11.68
N GLY A 127 3.00 11.80 -12.02
CA GLY A 127 4.14 10.97 -12.44
C GLY A 127 4.57 9.84 -11.50
N GLU A 128 4.33 9.96 -10.18
CA GLU A 128 4.64 8.92 -9.18
C GLU A 128 3.47 7.97 -8.88
N VAL A 129 2.28 8.27 -9.37
CA VAL A 129 1.14 7.36 -9.28
C VAL A 129 1.31 6.32 -10.38
N PRO A 130 1.19 5.01 -10.05
CA PRO A 130 1.19 3.96 -11.04
C PRO A 130 0.17 4.19 -12.16
N ASP A 131 0.56 3.95 -13.41
CA ASP A 131 -0.27 4.20 -14.60
C ASP A 131 -1.65 3.55 -14.50
N ARG A 132 -1.72 2.33 -13.94
CA ARG A 132 -2.97 1.58 -13.74
C ARG A 132 -3.92 2.25 -12.73
N LEU A 133 -3.40 3.12 -11.88
CA LEU A 133 -4.17 3.83 -10.85
C LEU A 133 -4.46 5.28 -11.25
N ARG A 134 -3.69 5.88 -12.17
CA ARG A 134 -3.88 7.27 -12.61
C ARG A 134 -5.32 7.58 -13.07
N PRO A 135 -6.00 6.75 -13.89
CA PRO A 135 -7.38 7.03 -14.31
C PRO A 135 -8.39 7.07 -13.16
N HIS A 136 -8.05 6.47 -12.01
CA HIS A 136 -8.89 6.44 -10.82
C HIS A 136 -8.47 7.48 -9.78
N SER A 137 -7.39 8.22 -10.02
CA SER A 137 -6.80 9.10 -9.02
C SER A 137 -7.37 10.51 -9.09
N ARG A 138 -7.59 11.12 -7.93
CA ARG A 138 -7.91 12.54 -7.79
C ARG A 138 -6.96 13.19 -6.79
N LEU A 139 -6.66 14.47 -6.98
CA LEU A 139 -5.82 15.20 -6.02
C LEU A 139 -6.46 15.22 -4.64
N HIS A 140 -5.64 15.08 -3.59
CA HIS A 140 -6.09 15.30 -2.22
C HIS A 140 -6.46 16.78 -2.04
N PRO A 141 -7.61 17.11 -1.42
CA PRO A 141 -8.11 18.48 -1.35
C PRO A 141 -7.17 19.45 -0.60
N THR A 142 -6.39 18.93 0.35
CA THR A 142 -5.50 19.73 1.22
C THR A 142 -4.02 19.40 1.11
N LEU A 143 -3.64 18.24 0.56
CA LEU A 143 -2.26 17.75 0.56
C LEU A 143 -1.71 17.78 -0.87
N ARG A 144 -0.85 18.75 -1.15
CA ARG A 144 -0.32 19.01 -2.51
C ARG A 144 0.51 17.86 -3.11
N HIS A 145 0.93 16.92 -2.29
CA HIS A 145 1.76 15.77 -2.68
C HIS A 145 1.04 14.44 -2.43
N ALA A 146 -0.29 14.45 -2.32
CA ALA A 146 -1.09 13.25 -2.16
C ALA A 146 -2.24 13.16 -3.17
N VAL A 147 -2.61 11.93 -3.49
CA VAL A 147 -3.80 11.61 -4.27
C VAL A 147 -4.72 10.70 -3.48
N TRP A 148 -6.02 10.85 -3.70
CA TRP A 148 -7.01 9.86 -3.35
C TRP A 148 -7.21 8.90 -4.50
N ILE A 149 -7.19 7.61 -4.19
CA ILE A 149 -7.43 6.51 -5.10
C ILE A 149 -8.53 5.65 -4.49
N PRO A 150 -9.61 5.31 -5.20
CA PRO A 150 -10.64 4.43 -4.67
C PRO A 150 -10.02 3.11 -4.18
N ALA A 151 -10.45 2.65 -3.00
CA ALA A 151 -9.79 1.56 -2.28
C ALA A 151 -9.79 0.23 -3.07
N GLU A 152 -10.83 -0.02 -3.87
CA GLU A 152 -10.96 -1.26 -4.65
C GLU A 152 -9.98 -1.32 -5.84
N PRO A 153 -9.89 -0.34 -6.75
CA PRO A 153 -8.80 -0.23 -7.73
C PRO A 153 -7.40 -0.37 -7.11
N PHE A 154 -7.16 0.29 -5.99
CA PHE A 154 -5.88 0.22 -5.28
C PHE A 154 -5.59 -1.20 -4.77
N ALA A 155 -6.58 -1.84 -4.15
CA ALA A 155 -6.47 -3.22 -3.68
C ALA A 155 -6.17 -4.20 -4.81
N ARG A 156 -6.84 -4.06 -5.97
CA ARG A 156 -6.58 -4.90 -7.14
C ARG A 156 -5.16 -4.74 -7.67
N TYR A 157 -4.67 -3.50 -7.71
CA TYR A 157 -3.30 -3.21 -8.11
C TYR A 157 -2.29 -3.88 -7.17
N LEU A 158 -2.42 -3.69 -5.84
CA LEU A 158 -1.52 -4.34 -4.88
C LEU A 158 -1.59 -5.87 -4.97
N LYS A 159 -2.79 -6.46 -5.08
CA LYS A 159 -2.97 -7.91 -5.22
C LYS A 159 -2.27 -8.47 -6.46
N MET A 160 -2.22 -7.71 -7.55
CA MET A 160 -1.49 -8.10 -8.76
C MET A 160 0.02 -8.10 -8.50
N LEU A 161 0.56 -7.02 -7.92
CA LEU A 161 2.00 -6.89 -7.65
C LEU A 161 2.54 -8.00 -6.75
N VAL A 162 1.78 -8.40 -5.71
CA VAL A 162 2.20 -9.47 -4.81
C VAL A 162 2.01 -10.87 -5.43
N LYS A 163 1.22 -11.01 -6.50
CA LYS A 163 1.00 -12.28 -7.21
C LYS A 163 1.95 -12.52 -8.38
N GLU A 164 2.63 -11.51 -8.90
CA GLU A 164 3.52 -11.60 -10.08
C GLU A 164 4.82 -12.42 -9.85
N GLU A 165 4.85 -13.33 -8.87
CA GLU A 165 5.97 -14.26 -8.63
C GLU A 165 5.58 -15.73 -8.88
N ALA A 166 4.81 -16.01 -9.92
CA ALA A 166 4.48 -17.38 -10.34
C ALA A 166 4.38 -17.53 -11.86
N SER A 167 5.36 -17.00 -12.60
CA SER A 167 5.58 -17.35 -14.01
C SER A 167 7.08 -17.47 -14.26
#